data_AF-A0A335FDQ5-F1
#
_entry.id   AF-A0A335FDQ5-F1
#
_cell.length_a   1.000
_cell.length_b   1.000
_cell.length_c   1.000
_cell.angle_alpha   90.00
_cell.angle_beta   90.00
_cell.angle_gamma   90.00
#
_symmetry.space_group_name_H-M   'P 1'
#
loop_
_entity.id
_entity.type
_entity.pdbx_description
1 polymer ?
#
loop_
_entity_poly.entity_id
_entity_poly.type
_entity_poly.pdbx_seq_one_letter_code
_entity_poly.pdbx_strand_id
1 'polypeptide(L)'
;MTKPVTEQELAEKAVAPRVTKADIDALMARVTYTVEQRPGGTTSTFVHAFLDGKFFLATGFSACVNAENFNADIGERMARGNAEKHAENKLWELEGYRLFTAQVQQNEKYCSDERPCVNCFADQGKCLDSSV
;
A
#
# COMPACT_ATOMS: atom_id res chain seq x y z
N MET A 1 11.72 -24.85 -2.09
CA MET A 1 11.45 -23.51 -1.56
C MET A 1 11.87 -22.50 -2.63
N THR A 2 10.99 -21.59 -3.01
CA THR A 2 11.32 -20.51 -3.94
C THR A 2 12.28 -19.52 -3.27
N LYS A 3 13.30 -19.06 -4.01
CA LYS A 3 14.23 -18.04 -3.53
C LYS A 3 13.43 -16.76 -3.18
N PRO A 4 13.59 -16.16 -1.99
CA PRO A 4 12.95 -14.89 -1.68
C PRO A 4 13.52 -13.79 -2.60
N VAL A 5 12.64 -12.94 -3.11
CA VAL A 5 13.02 -11.79 -3.95
C VAL A 5 13.63 -10.72 -3.05
N THR A 6 14.77 -10.15 -3.46
CA THR A 6 15.45 -9.10 -2.71
C THR A 6 15.25 -7.73 -3.36
N GLU A 7 15.33 -6.66 -2.56
CA GLU A 7 15.24 -5.29 -3.07
C GLU A 7 16.39 -4.95 -4.03
N GLN A 8 17.59 -5.51 -3.80
CA GLN A 8 18.72 -5.36 -4.72
C GLN A 8 18.42 -5.96 -6.09
N GLU A 9 17.87 -7.18 -6.13
CA GLU A 9 17.48 -7.86 -7.36
C GLU A 9 16.39 -7.07 -8.11
N LEU A 10 15.42 -6.49 -7.39
CA LEU A 10 14.41 -5.61 -7.99
C LEU A 10 15.02 -4.32 -8.54
N ALA A 11 15.96 -3.71 -7.82
CA ALA A 11 16.63 -2.48 -8.23
C ALA A 11 17.49 -2.69 -9.49
N GLU A 12 18.27 -3.77 -9.55
CA GLU A 12 19.11 -4.11 -10.70
C GLU A 12 18.29 -4.38 -11.98
N LYS A 13 17.03 -4.81 -11.84
CA LYS A 13 16.12 -5.11 -12.95
C LYS A 13 15.18 -3.97 -13.32
N ALA A 14 15.08 -2.92 -12.49
CA ALA A 14 14.16 -1.83 -12.73
C ALA A 14 14.65 -0.91 -13.86
N VAL A 15 13.84 -0.75 -14.90
CA VAL A 15 14.07 0.19 -16.02
C VAL A 15 13.11 1.37 -16.00
N ALA A 16 12.23 1.43 -15.00
CA ALA A 16 11.20 2.44 -14.84
C ALA A 16 10.96 2.78 -13.36
N PRO A 17 10.36 3.95 -13.06
CA PRO A 17 10.00 4.33 -11.70
C PRO A 17 9.13 3.25 -11.04
N ARG A 18 9.36 3.00 -9.75
CA ARG A 18 8.61 2.03 -8.94
C ARG A 18 8.45 2.53 -7.52
N VAL A 19 7.45 1.99 -6.82
CA VAL A 19 7.34 2.10 -5.36
C VAL A 19 8.30 1.08 -4.73
N THR A 20 9.03 1.49 -3.70
CA THR A 20 9.99 0.64 -3.00
C THR A 20 9.45 0.19 -1.65
N LYS A 21 10.03 -0.89 -1.10
CA LYS A 21 9.69 -1.33 0.26
C LYS A 21 10.01 -0.25 1.30
N ALA A 22 11.09 0.50 1.10
CA ALA A 22 11.48 1.61 1.98
C ALA A 22 10.42 2.73 2.00
N ASP A 23 9.78 3.03 0.85
CA ASP A 23 8.70 4.01 0.79
C ASP A 23 7.50 3.57 1.64
N ILE A 24 7.14 2.29 1.55
CA ILE A 24 6.04 1.73 2.33
C ILE A 24 6.39 1.63 3.81
N ASP A 25 7.62 1.28 4.16
CA ASP A 25 8.10 1.25 5.54
C ASP A 25 8.06 2.65 6.18
N ALA A 26 8.44 3.67 5.42
CA ALA A 26 8.35 5.06 5.87
C ALA A 26 6.90 5.50 6.14
N LEU A 27 5.93 5.02 5.35
CA LEU A 27 4.51 5.28 5.59
C LEU A 27 3.97 4.47 6.78
N MET A 28 4.33 3.18 6.87
CA MET A 28 3.96 2.31 7.98
C MET A 28 4.47 2.83 9.33
N ALA A 29 5.65 3.48 9.36
CA ALA A 29 6.18 4.12 10.56
C ALA A 29 5.29 5.25 11.12
N ARG A 30 4.38 5.81 10.29
CA ARG A 30 3.41 6.84 10.70
C ARG A 30 2.01 6.29 10.94
N VAL A 31 1.82 4.98 10.80
CA VAL A 31 0.53 4.35 11.06
C VAL A 31 0.30 4.28 12.56
N THR A 32 -0.89 4.71 12.95
CA THR A 32 -1.39 4.70 14.33
C THR A 32 -2.55 3.71 14.44
N TYR A 33 -2.77 3.20 15.64
CA TYR A 33 -3.77 2.16 15.88
C TYR A 33 -4.73 2.58 16.99
N THR A 34 -6.00 2.29 16.79
CA THR A 34 -7.04 2.36 17.83
C THR A 34 -7.56 0.97 18.10
N VAL A 35 -7.64 0.60 19.37
CA VAL A 35 -8.07 -0.74 19.81
C VAL A 35 -9.47 -0.64 20.39
N GLU A 36 -10.35 -1.54 19.97
CA GLU A 36 -11.69 -1.72 20.52
C GLU A 36 -11.86 -3.16 21.01
N GLN A 37 -12.00 -3.31 22.33
CA GLN A 37 -12.17 -4.62 22.96
C GLN A 37 -13.64 -4.84 23.32
N ARG A 38 -14.15 -6.03 22.94
CA ARG A 38 -15.51 -6.49 23.24
C ARG A 38 -16.59 -5.48 22.84
N PRO A 39 -16.58 -4.96 21.59
CA PRO A 39 -17.65 -4.08 21.13
C PRO A 39 -19.01 -4.77 21.32
N GLY A 40 -19.97 -4.03 21.87
CA GLY A 40 -21.32 -4.54 22.12
C GLY A 40 -21.40 -5.76 23.05
N GLY A 41 -20.38 -6.01 23.89
CA GLY A 41 -20.33 -7.17 24.78
C GLY A 41 -19.90 -8.48 24.11
N THR A 42 -19.33 -8.42 22.91
CA THR A 42 -18.80 -9.59 22.19
C THR A 42 -17.51 -10.11 22.80
N THR A 43 -16.99 -11.21 22.25
CA THR A 43 -15.69 -11.80 22.58
C THR A 43 -14.60 -11.45 21.56
N SER A 44 -14.81 -10.34 20.84
CA SER A 44 -13.95 -9.90 19.75
C SER A 44 -13.06 -8.73 20.16
N THR A 45 -11.89 -8.61 19.54
CA THR A 45 -11.02 -7.44 19.61
C THR A 45 -10.80 -6.92 18.19
N PHE A 46 -11.00 -5.63 17.99
CA PHE A 46 -10.76 -4.94 16.73
C PHE A 46 -9.61 -3.96 16.90
N VAL A 47 -8.80 -3.83 15.85
CA VAL A 47 -7.73 -2.85 15.77
C VAL A 47 -7.87 -2.12 14.44
N HIS A 48 -8.04 -0.81 14.51
CA HIS A 48 -8.18 0.08 13.36
C HIS A 48 -6.87 0.82 13.11
N ALA A 49 -6.37 0.74 11.89
CA ALA A 49 -5.13 1.37 11.45
C ALA A 49 -5.42 2.66 10.69
N PHE A 50 -4.72 3.74 11.05
CA PHE A 50 -4.84 5.05 10.44
C PHE A 50 -3.48 5.63 10.08
N LEU A 51 -3.31 6.12 8.85
CA LEU A 51 -2.15 6.91 8.47
C LEU A 51 -2.28 8.33 9.04
N ASP A 52 -1.22 8.80 9.70
CA ASP A 52 -1.14 10.13 10.32
C ASP A 52 -2.32 10.43 11.27
N GLY A 53 -2.89 9.38 11.88
CA GLY A 53 -4.04 9.46 12.78
C GLY A 53 -5.36 9.90 12.13
N LYS A 54 -5.42 9.99 10.79
CA LYS A 54 -6.56 10.57 10.08
C LYS A 54 -7.11 9.67 8.99
N PHE A 55 -6.24 9.15 8.13
CA PHE A 55 -6.67 8.41 6.96
C PHE A 55 -6.80 6.93 7.30
N PHE A 56 -8.03 6.42 7.27
CA PHE A 56 -8.30 5.01 7.57
C PHE A 56 -7.66 4.09 6.51
N LEU A 57 -6.89 3.10 6.98
CA LEU A 57 -6.23 2.12 6.13
C LEU A 57 -6.91 0.75 6.19
N ALA A 58 -7.11 0.23 7.41
CA ALA A 58 -7.61 -1.12 7.59
C ALA A 58 -8.16 -1.37 9.00
N THR A 59 -8.97 -2.42 9.11
CA THR A 59 -9.34 -3.04 10.39
C THR A 59 -8.84 -4.47 10.40
N GLY A 60 -8.13 -4.84 11.45
CA GLY A 60 -7.87 -6.23 11.80
C GLY A 60 -8.70 -6.65 13.00
N PHE A 61 -9.02 -7.93 13.11
CA PHE A 61 -9.79 -8.44 14.23
C PHE A 61 -9.31 -9.82 14.68
N SER A 62 -9.64 -10.15 15.91
CA SER A 62 -9.58 -11.49 16.48
C SER A 62 -10.85 -11.73 17.30
N ALA A 63 -11.30 -12.98 17.38
CA ALA A 63 -12.47 -13.35 18.14
C ALA A 63 -12.31 -14.77 18.69
N CYS A 64 -12.74 -14.99 19.93
CA CYS A 64 -12.84 -16.33 20.52
C CYS A 64 -14.30 -16.72 20.71
N VAL A 65 -14.61 -18.02 20.65
CA VAL A 65 -16.01 -18.49 20.72
C VAL A 65 -16.56 -18.43 22.14
N ASN A 66 -15.76 -18.83 23.13
CA ASN A 66 -16.13 -18.77 24.54
C ASN A 66 -15.51 -17.52 25.20
N ALA A 67 -16.31 -16.78 25.96
CA ALA A 67 -15.87 -15.60 26.70
C ALA A 67 -14.86 -15.92 27.81
N GLU A 68 -14.88 -17.13 28.37
CA GLU A 68 -13.89 -17.58 29.37
C GLU A 68 -12.48 -17.67 28.78
N ASN A 69 -12.36 -17.85 27.46
CA ASN A 69 -11.08 -17.87 26.75
C ASN A 69 -10.65 -16.47 26.27
N PHE A 70 -11.41 -15.43 26.59
CA PHE A 70 -11.07 -14.07 26.16
C PHE A 70 -9.81 -13.61 26.88
N ASN A 71 -8.79 -13.28 26.10
CA ASN A 71 -7.56 -12.68 26.58
C ASN A 71 -7.28 -11.42 25.76
N ALA A 72 -7.37 -10.27 26.41
CA ALA A 72 -7.23 -8.95 25.80
C ALA A 72 -5.89 -8.80 25.07
N ASP A 73 -4.79 -9.17 25.71
CA ASP A 73 -3.43 -8.99 25.18
C ASP A 73 -3.14 -9.91 23.98
N ILE A 74 -3.61 -11.17 24.04
CA ILE A 74 -3.48 -12.11 22.93
C ILE A 74 -4.37 -11.65 21.75
N GLY A 75 -5.61 -11.27 22.06
CA GLY A 75 -6.58 -10.80 21.08
C GLY A 75 -6.09 -9.55 20.34
N GLU A 76 -5.58 -8.57 21.07
CA GLU A 76 -5.03 -7.33 20.50
C GLU A 76 -3.83 -7.62 19.61
N ARG A 77 -2.85 -8.43 20.05
CA ARG A 77 -1.67 -8.76 19.21
C ARG A 77 -2.07 -9.42 17.89
N MET A 78 -3.03 -10.34 17.90
CA MET A 78 -3.52 -10.98 16.67
C MET A 78 -4.28 -9.98 15.78
N ALA A 79 -5.19 -9.20 16.36
CA ALA A 79 -5.96 -8.21 15.62
C ALA A 79 -5.05 -7.12 15.02
N ARG A 80 -4.04 -6.69 15.76
CA ARG A 80 -3.02 -5.73 15.33
C ARG A 80 -2.17 -6.26 14.19
N GLY A 81 -1.67 -7.49 14.28
CA GLY A 81 -0.92 -8.12 13.18
C GLY A 81 -1.74 -8.21 11.88
N ASN A 82 -3.04 -8.51 12.00
CA ASN A 82 -3.95 -8.49 10.86
C ASN A 82 -4.11 -7.06 10.29
N ALA A 83 -4.33 -6.07 11.15
CA ALA A 83 -4.48 -4.68 10.75
C ALA A 83 -3.22 -4.13 10.07
N GLU A 84 -2.04 -4.43 10.62
CA GLU A 84 -0.73 -4.06 10.08
C GLU A 84 -0.54 -4.60 8.66
N LYS A 85 -0.77 -5.90 8.45
CA LYS A 85 -0.64 -6.53 7.13
C LYS A 85 -1.61 -5.93 6.11
N HIS A 86 -2.85 -5.66 6.52
CA HIS A 86 -3.85 -5.05 5.63
C HIS A 86 -3.51 -3.59 5.30
N ALA A 87 -3.03 -2.82 6.28
CA ALA A 87 -2.59 -1.45 6.08
C ALA A 87 -1.41 -1.38 5.11
N GLU A 88 -0.40 -2.25 5.29
CA GLU A 88 0.76 -2.32 4.38
C GLU A 88 0.33 -2.63 2.94
N ASN A 89 -0.51 -3.66 2.75
CA ASN A 89 -1.04 -4.00 1.43
C ASN A 89 -1.82 -2.84 0.80
N LYS A 90 -2.61 -2.11 1.60
CA LYS A 90 -3.37 -0.97 1.11
C LYS A 90 -2.48 0.19 0.69
N LEU A 91 -1.40 0.45 1.43
CA LEU A 91 -0.42 1.47 1.06
C LEU A 91 0.31 1.11 -0.24
N TRP A 92 0.66 -0.16 -0.45
CA TRP A 92 1.20 -0.62 -1.74
C TRP A 92 0.26 -0.32 -2.91
N GLU A 93 -1.02 -0.63 -2.76
CA GLU A 93 -2.06 -0.36 -3.76
C GLU A 93 -2.17 1.15 -4.06
N LEU A 94 -2.24 1.97 -3.02
CA LEU A 94 -2.43 3.42 -3.13
C LEU A 94 -1.21 4.13 -3.70
N GLU A 95 0.00 3.77 -3.26
CA GLU A 95 1.24 4.34 -3.81
C GLU A 95 1.46 3.90 -5.26
N GLY A 96 1.09 2.66 -5.61
CA GLY A 96 1.08 2.21 -6.99
C GLY A 96 0.14 3.05 -7.87
N TYR A 97 -1.08 3.31 -7.40
CA TYR A 97 -2.03 4.18 -8.09
C TYR A 97 -1.54 5.63 -8.20
N ARG A 98 -0.94 6.17 -7.14
CA ARG A 98 -0.31 7.51 -7.16
C ARG A 98 0.80 7.60 -8.20
N LEU A 99 1.64 6.56 -8.31
CA LEU A 99 2.70 6.51 -9.31
C LEU A 99 2.13 6.43 -10.73
N PHE A 100 1.13 5.58 -10.96
CA PHE A 100 0.45 5.47 -12.25
C PHE A 100 -0.13 6.83 -12.70
N THR A 101 -0.89 7.49 -11.82
CA THR A 101 -1.50 8.79 -12.15
C THR A 101 -0.47 9.88 -12.43
N ALA A 102 0.62 9.91 -11.67
CA ALA A 102 1.72 10.86 -11.92
C ALA A 102 2.37 10.63 -13.30
N GLN A 103 2.52 9.36 -13.73
CA GLN A 103 3.04 9.04 -15.06
C GLN A 103 2.07 9.42 -16.18
N VAL A 104 0.77 9.14 -16.01
CA VAL A 104 -0.26 9.54 -16.99
C VAL A 104 -0.26 11.06 -17.19
N GLN A 105 -0.24 11.84 -16.11
CA GLN A 105 -0.20 13.31 -16.19
C GLN A 105 1.07 13.83 -16.89
N GLN A 106 2.21 13.18 -16.66
CA GLN A 106 3.44 13.50 -17.39
C GLN A 106 3.28 13.20 -18.88
N ASN A 107 2.68 12.07 -19.24
CA ASN A 107 2.50 11.68 -20.63
C ASN A 107 1.53 12.61 -21.37
N GLU A 108 0.41 13.01 -20.75
CA GLU A 108 -0.55 13.97 -21.34
C GLU A 108 0.10 15.32 -21.69
N LYS A 109 1.14 15.74 -20.95
CA LYS A 109 1.90 16.95 -21.28
C LYS A 109 2.59 16.85 -22.64
N TYR A 110 3.07 15.66 -23.00
CA TYR A 110 3.83 15.40 -24.22
C TYR A 110 2.99 14.79 -25.35
N CYS A 111 1.87 14.15 -25.02
CA CYS A 111 1.01 13.43 -25.94
C CYS A 111 -0.44 13.92 -25.83
N SER A 112 -0.94 14.53 -26.88
CA SER A 112 -2.34 14.91 -27.04
C SER A 112 -2.77 14.64 -28.48
N ASP A 113 -4.08 14.67 -28.78
CA ASP A 113 -4.57 14.56 -30.16
C ASP A 113 -3.93 15.61 -31.10
N GLU A 114 -3.57 16.78 -30.54
CA GLU A 114 -2.88 17.86 -31.24
C GLU A 114 -1.35 17.68 -31.35
N ARG A 115 -0.77 16.75 -30.58
CA ARG A 115 0.68 16.44 -30.54
C ARG A 115 0.87 14.92 -30.48
N PRO A 116 0.61 14.21 -31.58
CA PRO A 116 0.74 12.76 -31.63
C PRO A 116 2.21 12.37 -31.46
N CYS A 117 2.47 11.43 -30.56
CA CYS A 117 3.81 10.91 -30.34
C CYS A 117 3.87 9.39 -30.50
N VAL A 118 4.90 8.89 -31.17
CA VAL A 118 5.01 7.47 -31.50
C VAL A 118 5.28 6.61 -30.26
N ASN A 119 5.87 7.19 -29.21
CA ASN A 119 6.32 6.50 -28.00
C ASN A 119 5.61 6.98 -26.71
N CYS A 120 4.36 7.46 -26.79
CA CYS A 120 3.62 8.05 -25.66
C CYS A 120 3.59 7.23 -24.37
N PHE A 121 3.65 5.90 -24.47
CA PHE A 121 3.64 4.99 -23.33
C PHE A 121 4.96 4.22 -23.17
N ALA A 122 5.91 4.41 -24.09
CA ALA A 122 7.13 3.63 -24.20
C ALA A 122 8.36 4.37 -23.65
N ASP A 123 8.36 5.71 -23.64
CA ASP A 123 9.51 6.50 -23.17
C ASP A 123 9.15 7.56 -22.13
N GLN A 124 9.96 7.59 -21.09
CA GLN A 124 9.88 8.50 -19.94
C GLN A 124 10.32 9.93 -20.32
N GLY A 125 9.47 10.65 -21.04
CA GLY A 125 9.59 12.11 -21.17
C GLY A 125 10.37 12.61 -22.39
N LYS A 126 10.48 11.82 -23.47
CA LYS A 126 10.89 12.31 -24.79
C LYS A 126 9.86 11.93 -25.82
N CYS A 127 9.22 12.92 -26.43
CA CYS A 127 8.43 12.65 -27.60
C CYS A 127 9.34 12.40 -28.80
N LEU A 128 9.27 11.20 -29.39
CA LEU A 128 9.84 10.94 -30.71
C LEU A 128 8.82 11.43 -31.75
N ASP A 129 9.17 12.53 -32.42
CA ASP A 129 8.40 13.08 -33.53
C ASP A 129 8.24 12.01 -34.62
N SER A 130 7.04 11.92 -35.21
CA SER A 130 6.71 11.01 -36.31
C SER A 130 7.47 11.29 -37.63
N SER A 131 8.35 12.30 -37.65
CA SER A 131 9.05 12.78 -38.84
C SER A 131 10.46 12.21 -39.03
N VAL A 132 10.64 10.90 -38.78
CA VAL A 132 11.74 10.09 -39.33
C VAL A 132 11.18 8.93 -40.13
#